data_AF-A0A920LTI4-F1
#
_entry.id   AF-A0A920LTI4-F1
#
_cell.length_a   1.000
_cell.length_b   1.000
_cell.length_c   1.000
_cell.angle_alpha   90.00
_cell.angle_beta   90.00
_cell.angle_gamma   90.00
#
_symmetry.space_group_name_H-M   'P 1'
#
loop_
_entity.id
_entity.type
_entity.pdbx_description
1 polymer ?
#
loop_
_entity_poly.entity_id
_entity_poly.type
_entity_poly.pdbx_seq_one_letter_code
_entity_poly.pdbx_strand_id
1 'polypeptide(L)' 'MRRWRHLLVAILVVPVLTGYIILATTFSEFIVGKSLFVDFIFYLLAGLIWIPGAAVVIRWLADKEAK' A
#
# COMPACT_ATOMS: atom_id res chain seq x y z
N MET A 1 -25.01 -10.67 0.38
CA MET A 1 -24.15 -10.13 -0.70
C MET A 1 -22.66 -10.10 -0.29
N ARG A 2 -22.08 -11.22 0.16
CA ARG A 2 -20.72 -11.27 0.74
C ARG A 2 -19.60 -11.30 -0.33
N ARG A 3 -19.86 -11.91 -1.50
CA ARG A 3 -18.89 -12.09 -2.61
C ARG A 3 -18.58 -10.80 -3.36
N TRP A 4 -19.57 -9.93 -3.57
CA TRP A 4 -19.40 -8.64 -4.26
C TRP A 4 -18.55 -7.64 -3.47
N ARG A 5 -18.50 -7.75 -2.14
CA ARG A 5 -17.69 -6.89 -1.27
C ARG A 5 -16.19 -7.15 -1.43
N HIS A 6 -15.76 -8.41 -1.46
CA HIS A 6 -14.35 -8.73 -1.71
C HIS A 6 -13.90 -8.30 -3.10
N LEU A 7 -14.79 -8.39 -4.10
CA LEU A 7 -14.53 -7.86 -5.44
C LEU A 7 -14.38 -6.33 -5.41
N LEU A 8 -15.25 -5.61 -4.72
CA LEU A 8 -15.15 -4.14 -4.57
C LEU A 8 -13.86 -3.72 -3.86
N VAL A 9 -13.51 -4.42 -2.78
CA VAL A 9 -12.25 -4.18 -2.05
C VAL A 9 -11.05 -4.48 -2.95
N ALA A 10 -11.04 -5.59 -3.68
CA ALA A 10 -9.97 -5.90 -4.61
C ALA A 10 -9.85 -4.83 -5.71
N ILE A 11 -10.98 -4.39 -6.28
CA ILE A 11 -11.03 -3.34 -7.30
C ILE A 11 -10.53 -2.00 -6.78
N LEU A 12 -10.63 -1.70 -5.48
CA LEU A 12 -10.10 -0.47 -4.89
C LEU A 12 -8.64 -0.61 -4.43
N VAL A 13 -8.33 -1.70 -3.72
CA VAL A 13 -7.02 -1.95 -3.12
C VAL A 13 -5.96 -2.19 -4.18
N VAL A 14 -6.28 -2.95 -5.23
CA VAL A 14 -5.32 -3.26 -6.30
C VAL A 14 -4.84 -1.99 -7.00
N PRO A 15 -5.68 -1.10 -7.57
CA PRO A 15 -5.19 0.11 -8.22
C PRO A 15 -4.52 1.09 -7.25
N VAL A 16 -4.95 1.16 -5.98
CA VAL A 16 -4.26 1.99 -4.97
C VAL A 16 -2.85 1.47 -4.70
N LEU A 17 -2.68 0.16 -4.50
CA LEU A 17 -1.37 -0.47 -4.34
C LEU A 17 -0.52 -0.33 -5.60
N THR A 18 -1.12 -0.52 -6.79
CA THR A 18 -0.43 -0.33 -8.06
C THR A 18 0.06 1.11 -8.20
N GLY A 19 -0.78 2.10 -7.92
CA GLY A 19 -0.39 3.52 -7.94
C GLY A 19 0.70 3.84 -6.92
N TYR A 20 0.61 3.25 -5.73
CA TYR A 20 1.65 3.37 -4.71
C TYR A 20 2.99 2.80 -5.17
N ILE A 21 2.99 1.60 -5.74
CA ILE A 21 4.21 0.95 -6.24
C ILE A 21 4.82 1.78 -7.36
N ILE A 22 4.02 2.23 -8.33
CA ILE A 22 4.50 3.08 -9.43
C ILE A 22 5.16 4.34 -8.87
N LEU A 23 4.50 5.04 -7.95
CA LEU A 23 5.07 6.22 -7.30
C LEU A 23 6.38 5.88 -6.57
N ALA A 24 6.39 4.83 -5.74
CA ALA A 24 7.58 4.42 -5.00
C ALA A 24 8.75 4.07 -5.94
N THR A 25 8.49 3.38 -7.05
CA THR A 25 9.52 3.07 -8.05
C THR A 25 10.01 4.32 -8.78
N THR A 26 9.12 5.24 -9.16
CA THR A 26 9.53 6.52 -9.78
C THR A 26 10.37 7.35 -8.82
N PHE A 27 9.98 7.45 -7.55
CA PHE A 27 10.79 8.13 -6.53
C PHE A 27 12.13 7.42 -6.29
N SER A 28 12.17 6.09 -6.41
CA SER A 28 13.40 5.34 -6.22
C SER A 28 14.48 5.72 -7.23
N GLU A 29 14.12 6.05 -8.48
CA GLU A 29 15.09 6.47 -9.50
C GLU A 29 15.88 7.74 -9.12
N PHE A 30 15.31 8.61 -8.28
CA PHE A 30 15.96 9.86 -7.85
C PHE A 30 16.83 9.70 -6.59
N ILE A 31 16.52 8.69 -5.77
CA ILE A 31 17.07 8.54 -4.42
C ILE A 31 18.05 7.37 -4.36
N VAL A 32 17.67 6.23 -4.95
CA VAL A 32 18.38 4.95 -4.85
C VAL A 32 19.64 4.99 -5.72
N GLY A 33 20.75 4.47 -5.19
CA GLY A 33 22.04 4.44 -5.88
C GLY A 33 23.01 5.55 -5.44
N LYS A 34 22.61 6.44 -4.54
CA LYS A 34 23.51 7.45 -3.94
C LYS A 34 24.34 6.88 -2.79
N SER A 35 23.75 6.04 -1.94
CA SER A 35 24.43 5.42 -0.79
C SER A 35 23.58 4.28 -0.24
N LEU A 36 24.22 3.17 0.14
CA LEU A 36 23.56 2.00 0.73
C LEU A 36 22.68 2.34 1.94
N PHE A 37 23.09 3.32 2.76
CA PHE A 37 22.31 3.76 3.92
C PHE A 37 21.04 4.51 3.52
N VAL A 38 21.12 5.34 2.47
CA VAL A 38 19.97 6.08 1.93
C VAL A 38 18.97 5.11 1.29
N ASP A 39 19.48 4.14 0.54
CA ASP A 39 18.68 3.09 -0.08
C ASP A 39 17.94 2.28 0.99
N PHE A 40 18.64 1.88 2.06
CA PHE A 40 18.04 1.17 3.18
C PHE A 40 16.90 1.95 3.84
N ILE A 41 17.13 3.24 4.16
CA ILE A 41 16.10 4.08 4.76
C ILE A 41 14.91 4.26 3.81
N PHE A 42 15.18 4.51 2.53
CA PHE A 42 14.12 4.69 1.54
C PHE A 42 13.22 3.46 1.46
N TYR A 43 13.80 2.26 1.31
CA TYR A 43 13.01 1.02 1.26
C TYR A 43 12.35 0.67 2.59
N LEU A 44 12.98 0.97 3.73
CA LEU A 44 12.37 0.79 5.05
C LEU A 44 11.10 1.66 5.19
N LEU A 45 11.20 2.94 4.85
CA LEU A 45 10.08 3.88 4.94
C LEU A 45 9.01 3.58 3.89
N ALA A 46 9.39 3.27 2.65
CA ALA A 46 8.45 2.82 1.62
C ALA A 46 7.76 1.50 2.02
N GLY A 47 8.44 0.61 2.72
CA GLY A 47 7.85 -0.60 3.29
C GLY A 47 6.90 -0.34 4.46
N LEU A 48 7.05 0.78 5.19
CA LEU A 48 6.22 1.12 6.34
C LEU A 48 5.02 2.00 5.99
N ILE A 49 5.18 2.92 5.04
CA ILE A 49 4.18 3.94 4.67
C ILE A 49 2.87 3.32 4.17
N TRP A 50 2.90 2.12 3.57
CA TRP A 50 1.69 1.46 3.09
C TRP A 50 0.87 0.77 4.21
N ILE A 51 1.48 0.53 5.39
CA ILE A 51 0.84 -0.18 6.52
C ILE A 51 -0.41 0.54 7.04
N PRO A 52 -0.40 1.88 7.28
CA PRO A 52 -1.62 2.60 7.64
C PRO A 52 -2.74 2.46 6.61
N GLY A 53 -2.39 2.50 5.32
CA GLY A 53 -3.36 2.30 4.23
C GLY A 53 -4.00 0.92 4.28
N ALA A 54 -3.21 -0.13 4.50
CA ALA A 54 -3.71 -1.48 4.69
C ALA A 54 -4.59 -1.60 5.95
N ALA A 55 -4.20 -0.98 7.07
CA ALA A 55 -4.95 -1.02 8.33
C ALA A 55 -6.34 -0.38 8.20
N VAL A 56 -6.47 0.72 7.45
CA VAL A 56 -7.78 1.36 7.17
C VAL A 56 -8.70 0.41 6.40
N VAL A 57 -8.18 -0.28 5.38
CA VAL A 57 -8.95 -1.24 4.59
C VAL A 57 -9.40 -2.42 5.46
N ILE A 58 -8.51 -2.97 6.29
CA ILE A 58 -8.80 -4.07 7.20
C ILE A 58 -9.88 -3.65 8.22
N ARG A 59 -9.75 -2.45 8.81
CA ARG A 59 -10.73 -1.94 9.78
C ARG A 59 -12.10 -1.73 9.13
N TRP A 60 -12.14 -1.17 7.92
CA TRP A 60 -13.39 -1.04 7.15
C TRP A 60 -14.03 -2.40 6.87
N LEU A 61 -13.21 -3.42 6.57
CA LEU A 61 -13.69 -4.79 6.37
C LEU A 61 -14.30 -5.34 7.66
N ALA A 62 -13.63 -5.16 8.80
CA ALA A 62 -14.05 -5.63 10.11
C ALA A 62 -15.35 -4.97 10.60
N ASP A 63 -15.45 -3.63 10.51
CA ASP A 63 -16.64 -2.87 10.92
C ASP A 63 -17.89 -3.25 10.11
N LYS A 64 -17.71 -3.68 8.86
CA LYS A 64 -18.79 -4.11 7.95
C LYS A 64 -19.15 -5.59 8.08
N GLU A 65 -18.35 -6.40 8.77
CA GLU A 65 -18.65 -7.81 9.06
C GLU A 65 -19.22 -8.04 10.46
N ALA A 66 -19.04 -7.10 11.38
CA ALA A 66 -19.62 -7.13 12.71
C ALA A 66 -21.14 -6.84 12.75
N LYS A 67 -21.80 -6.69 11.60
CA LYS A 67 -23.24 -6.42 11.45
C LYS A 67 -23.86 -7.33 10.41
#